data_AF-A0A6N9DLE9-F1
#
_entry.id   AF-A0A6N9DLE9-F1
#
_cell.length_a   1.000
_cell.length_b   1.000
_cell.length_c   1.000
_cell.angle_alpha   90.00
_cell.angle_beta   90.00
_cell.angle_gamma   90.00
#
_symmetry.space_group_name_H-M   'P 1'
#
loop_
_entity.id
_entity.type
_entity.pdbx_description
1 polymer ?
#
loop_
_entity_poly.entity_id
_entity_poly.type
_entity_poly.pdbx_seq_one_letter_code
_entity_poly.pdbx_strand_id
1 'polypeptide(L)'
;MARRTEINDAGDLRPAMGRTIKFRKEVEEDVADTMHAMVAHFETEAVKNAPVGATGDLKDSIFGEVRERPGTIVGRVGTPIRHGMPVEYGTGPQGRLGRSRKAPPSSALHEWVRKKIGITDEQEIRSVSYLIARAIGRRGTKPQPFMREAYVSMRKKFRQAVAQTKRIAGRVW
;
A
#
# COMPACT_ATOMS: atom_id res chain seq x y z
N MET A 1 -68.84 10.37 26.65
CA MET A 1 -68.31 11.09 25.47
C MET A 1 -66.79 11.17 25.57
N ALA A 2 -66.08 10.25 24.93
CA ALA A 2 -64.61 10.23 24.92
C ALA A 2 -64.09 11.09 23.77
N ARG A 3 -63.29 12.13 24.07
CA ARG A 3 -62.50 12.84 23.07
C ARG A 3 -61.19 12.06 22.86
N ARG A 4 -61.13 11.34 21.75
CA ARG A 4 -59.93 10.70 21.23
C ARG A 4 -59.09 11.80 20.57
N THR A 5 -58.13 12.35 21.30
CA THR A 5 -57.14 13.26 20.70
C THR A 5 -56.21 12.42 19.84
N GLU A 6 -56.32 12.57 18.54
CA GLU A 6 -55.42 11.94 17.57
C GLU A 6 -53.98 12.40 17.83
N ILE A 7 -53.10 11.44 18.09
CA ILE A 7 -51.65 11.64 18.05
C ILE A 7 -51.28 11.66 16.56
N ASN A 8 -51.40 12.81 15.91
CA ASN A 8 -51.06 13.02 14.50
C ASN A 8 -50.05 14.17 14.33
N ASP A 9 -49.05 14.23 15.21
CA ASP A 9 -47.95 15.20 15.12
C ASP A 9 -46.58 14.50 15.04
N ALA A 10 -46.50 13.46 14.21
CA ALA A 10 -45.23 13.06 13.61
C ALA A 10 -44.97 14.04 12.46
N GLY A 11 -44.58 15.28 12.80
CA GLY A 11 -44.23 16.32 11.84
C GLY A 11 -43.36 15.74 10.73
N ASP A 12 -43.75 16.00 9.47
CA ASP A 12 -43.18 15.41 8.27
C ASP A 12 -41.65 15.28 8.36
N LEU A 13 -41.17 14.07 8.63
CA LEU A 13 -39.75 13.76 8.80
C LEU A 13 -39.03 13.61 7.45
N ARG A 14 -39.75 13.62 6.32
CA ARG A 14 -39.18 13.45 4.97
C ARG A 14 -38.12 14.51 4.61
N PRO A 15 -38.30 15.82 4.90
CA PRO A 15 -37.26 16.83 4.67
C PRO A 15 -36.06 16.71 5.62
N ALA A 16 -36.24 16.17 6.82
CA ALA A 16 -35.12 15.89 7.74
C ALA A 16 -34.33 14.66 7.26
N MET A 17 -35.03 13.57 6.93
CA MET A 17 -34.44 12.35 6.37
C MET A 17 -33.72 12.62 5.03
N GLY A 18 -34.32 13.43 4.14
CA GLY A 18 -33.68 13.82 2.87
C GLY A 18 -32.37 14.59 3.05
N ARG A 19 -32.29 15.48 4.04
CA ARG A 19 -31.05 16.19 4.40
C ARG A 19 -30.01 15.24 4.98
N THR A 20 -30.40 14.32 5.86
CA THR A 20 -29.49 13.31 6.42
C THR A 20 -28.94 12.35 5.36
N ILE A 21 -29.77 11.92 4.41
CA ILE A 21 -29.36 11.05 3.30
C ILE A 21 -28.38 11.79 2.38
N LYS A 22 -28.68 13.05 2.02
CA LYS A 22 -27.81 13.88 1.19
C LYS A 22 -26.44 14.10 1.85
N PHE A 23 -26.44 14.53 3.12
CA PHE A 23 -25.21 14.75 3.87
C PHE A 23 -24.37 13.47 3.99
N ARG A 24 -25.00 12.32 4.26
CA ARG A 24 -24.31 11.03 4.31
C ARG A 24 -23.62 10.70 2.98
N LYS A 25 -24.30 10.94 1.86
CA LYS A 25 -23.75 10.69 0.53
C LYS A 25 -22.55 11.58 0.24
N GLU A 26 -22.64 12.87 0.56
CA GLU A 26 -21.53 13.83 0.41
C GLU A 26 -20.32 13.41 1.25
N VAL A 27 -20.53 12.97 2.50
CA VAL A 27 -19.46 12.46 3.36
C VAL A 27 -18.85 11.17 2.81
N GLU A 28 -19.67 10.25 2.28
CA GLU A 28 -19.17 9.01 1.68
C GLU A 28 -18.30 9.28 0.43
N GLU A 29 -18.72 10.24 -0.42
CA GLU A 29 -17.95 10.71 -1.58
C GLU A 29 -16.62 11.38 -1.16
N ASP A 30 -16.66 12.31 -0.20
CA ASP A 30 -15.45 12.98 0.32
C ASP A 30 -14.44 11.98 0.90
N VAL A 31 -14.92 10.96 1.62
CA VAL A 31 -14.05 9.92 2.18
C VAL A 31 -13.46 9.03 1.07
N ALA A 32 -14.22 8.75 0.02
CA ALA A 32 -13.74 8.01 -1.15
C ALA A 32 -12.62 8.78 -1.86
N ASP A 33 -12.85 10.05 -2.20
CA ASP A 33 -11.87 10.91 -2.86
C ASP A 33 -10.60 11.06 -2.02
N THR A 34 -10.78 11.24 -0.71
CA THR A 34 -9.67 11.29 0.23
C THR A 34 -8.85 9.99 0.23
N MET A 35 -9.52 8.83 0.19
CA MET A 35 -8.84 7.52 0.11
C MET A 35 -8.07 7.37 -1.22
N HIS A 36 -8.67 7.75 -2.35
CA HIS A 36 -8.00 7.74 -3.67
C HIS A 36 -6.72 8.59 -3.65
N ALA A 37 -6.81 9.81 -3.11
CA ALA A 37 -5.65 10.69 -2.97
C ALA A 37 -4.55 10.09 -2.07
N MET A 38 -4.94 9.41 -0.99
CA MET A 38 -3.99 8.78 -0.06
C MET A 38 -3.29 7.57 -0.67
N VAL A 39 -4.04 6.71 -1.37
CA VAL A 39 -3.49 5.53 -2.06
C VAL A 39 -2.53 5.96 -3.17
N ALA A 40 -2.92 6.94 -4.00
CA ALA A 40 -2.05 7.49 -5.04
C ALA A 40 -0.76 8.10 -4.45
N HIS A 41 -0.88 8.81 -3.33
CA HIS A 41 0.30 9.36 -2.66
C HIS A 41 1.20 8.26 -2.08
N PHE A 42 0.63 7.25 -1.42
CA PHE A 42 1.40 6.12 -0.91
C PHE A 42 2.14 5.44 -2.06
N GLU A 43 1.42 5.08 -3.13
CA GLU A 43 1.99 4.44 -4.32
C GLU A 43 3.18 5.23 -4.88
N THR A 44 3.01 6.55 -5.05
CA THR A 44 4.08 7.44 -5.51
C THR A 44 5.32 7.37 -4.63
N GLU A 45 5.13 7.42 -3.30
CA GLU A 45 6.25 7.33 -2.35
C GLU A 45 6.89 5.94 -2.35
N ALA A 46 6.09 4.87 -2.48
CA ALA A 46 6.59 3.50 -2.56
C ALA A 46 7.44 3.29 -3.81
N VAL A 47 6.97 3.77 -4.97
CA VAL A 47 7.71 3.76 -6.24
C VAL A 47 9.01 4.57 -6.13
N LYS A 48 8.96 5.74 -5.51
CA LYS A 48 10.14 6.59 -5.30
C LYS A 48 11.21 5.91 -4.44
N ASN A 49 10.79 5.21 -3.38
CA ASN A 49 11.69 4.55 -2.44
C ASN A 49 12.17 3.17 -2.94
N ALA A 50 11.44 2.55 -3.87
CA ALA A 50 11.78 1.24 -4.40
C ALA A 50 13.10 1.27 -5.19
N PRO A 51 13.98 0.27 -5.02
CA PRO A 51 15.14 0.13 -5.88
C PRO A 51 14.73 -0.15 -7.33
N VAL A 52 15.46 0.43 -8.28
CA VAL A 52 15.35 0.06 -9.70
C VAL A 52 15.85 -1.37 -9.92
N GLY A 53 16.85 -1.82 -9.15
CA GLY A 53 17.45 -3.14 -9.35
C GLY A 53 18.16 -3.26 -10.69
N ALA A 54 18.15 -4.45 -11.29
CA ALA A 54 18.72 -4.66 -12.63
C ALA A 54 17.70 -4.48 -13.77
N THR A 55 16.40 -4.68 -13.49
CA THR A 55 15.35 -4.71 -14.51
C THR A 55 14.32 -3.60 -14.38
N GLY A 56 14.16 -2.98 -13.20
CA GLY A 56 13.05 -2.07 -12.92
C GLY A 56 11.78 -2.76 -12.40
N ASP A 57 11.64 -4.08 -12.61
CA ASP A 57 10.38 -4.82 -12.42
C ASP A 57 9.70 -4.58 -11.07
N LEU A 58 10.47 -4.54 -9.97
CA LEU A 58 9.88 -4.29 -8.66
C LEU A 58 9.19 -2.94 -8.61
N LYS A 59 9.88 -1.89 -9.07
CA LYS A 59 9.39 -0.52 -9.07
C LYS A 59 8.17 -0.37 -9.98
N ASP A 60 8.22 -0.98 -11.16
CA ASP A 60 7.15 -0.92 -12.16
C ASP A 60 5.93 -1.76 -11.78
N SER A 61 6.09 -2.72 -10.86
CA SER A 61 5.02 -3.60 -10.39
C SER A 61 4.21 -3.07 -9.20
N ILE A 62 4.61 -1.94 -8.62
CA ILE A 62 3.90 -1.35 -7.47
C ILE A 62 2.60 -0.74 -7.97
N PHE A 63 1.50 -1.03 -7.27
CA PHE A 63 0.18 -0.53 -7.64
C PHE A 63 -0.60 -0.08 -6.40
N GLY A 64 -1.48 0.90 -6.60
CA GLY A 64 -2.54 1.30 -5.70
C GLY A 64 -3.91 0.86 -6.20
N GLU A 65 -4.79 0.44 -5.29
CA GLU A 65 -6.18 0.07 -5.59
C GLU A 65 -7.09 0.58 -4.47
N VAL A 66 -8.21 1.21 -4.82
CA VAL A 66 -9.30 1.52 -3.88
C VAL A 66 -10.50 0.66 -4.22
N ARG A 67 -11.04 -0.03 -3.22
CA ARG A 67 -12.29 -0.78 -3.32
C ARG A 67 -13.35 -0.13 -2.47
N GLU A 68 -14.40 0.30 -3.13
CA GLU A 68 -15.58 0.89 -2.51
C GLU A 68 -16.67 -0.17 -2.38
N ARG A 69 -17.22 -0.31 -1.18
CA ARG A 69 -18.39 -1.14 -0.86
C ARG A 69 -19.34 -0.30 0.00
N PRO A 70 -20.65 -0.61 0.01
CA PRO A 70 -21.59 0.09 0.89
C PRO A 70 -21.08 0.10 2.35
N GLY A 71 -20.83 1.30 2.88
CA GLY A 71 -20.32 1.50 4.24
C GLY A 71 -18.86 1.11 4.49
N THR A 72 -18.05 0.79 3.47
CA THR A 72 -16.63 0.48 3.66
C THR A 72 -15.79 0.84 2.44
N ILE A 73 -14.72 1.59 2.66
CA ILE A 73 -13.74 1.97 1.62
C ILE A 73 -12.38 1.42 2.04
N VAL A 74 -11.76 0.61 1.18
CA VAL A 74 -10.47 -0.04 1.44
C VAL A 74 -9.46 0.36 0.39
N GLY A 75 -8.42 1.11 0.80
CA GLY A 75 -7.23 1.36 0.00
C GLY A 75 -6.18 0.25 0.18
N ARG A 76 -5.54 -0.16 -0.90
CA ARG A 76 -4.45 -1.16 -0.93
C ARG A 76 -3.30 -0.62 -1.76
N VAL A 77 -2.08 -0.82 -1.28
CA VAL A 77 -0.86 -0.62 -2.06
C VAL A 77 0.01 -1.85 -1.91
N GLY A 78 0.55 -2.36 -3.00
CA GLY A 78 1.33 -3.59 -2.98
C GLY A 78 2.11 -3.84 -4.26
N THR A 79 2.75 -5.01 -4.31
CA THR A 79 3.42 -5.54 -5.49
C THR A 79 3.15 -7.04 -5.56
N PRO A 80 2.89 -7.60 -6.76
CA PRO A 80 2.77 -9.05 -6.94
C PRO A 80 4.14 -9.76 -6.95
N ILE A 81 5.25 -9.00 -7.00
CA ILE A 81 6.59 -9.55 -7.18
C ILE A 81 7.10 -10.17 -5.89
N ARG A 82 7.31 -11.49 -5.91
CA ARG A 82 7.69 -12.29 -4.73
C ARG A 82 8.99 -11.83 -4.07
N HIS A 83 9.96 -11.35 -4.85
CA HIS A 83 11.24 -10.89 -4.31
C HIS A 83 11.15 -9.51 -3.63
N GLY A 84 10.02 -8.79 -3.73
CA GLY A 84 9.80 -7.53 -3.02
C GLY A 84 9.86 -7.66 -1.49
N MET A 85 9.42 -8.80 -0.94
CA MET A 85 9.52 -9.08 0.51
C MET A 85 10.97 -9.15 1.01
N PRO A 86 11.86 -9.97 0.40
CA PRO A 86 13.29 -9.94 0.69
C PRO A 86 13.97 -8.59 0.49
N VAL A 87 13.46 -7.73 -0.39
CA VAL A 87 13.96 -6.35 -0.56
C VAL A 87 13.52 -5.48 0.60
N GLU A 88 12.22 -5.42 0.91
CA GLU A 88 11.64 -4.59 1.97
C GLU A 88 12.29 -4.89 3.33
N TYR A 89 12.42 -6.18 3.65
CA TYR A 89 12.78 -6.64 4.98
C TYR A 89 14.20 -7.18 5.09
N GLY A 90 14.87 -7.47 3.98
CA GLY A 90 16.15 -8.15 4.00
C GLY A 90 16.03 -9.61 4.47
N THR A 91 17.13 -10.34 4.34
CA THR A 91 17.28 -11.73 4.81
C THR A 91 18.59 -11.88 5.60
N GLY A 92 18.77 -12.96 6.37
CA GLY A 92 20.01 -13.16 7.12
C GLY A 92 20.07 -12.39 8.43
N PRO A 93 21.25 -12.35 9.10
CA PRO A 93 21.46 -11.62 10.35
C PRO A 93 21.19 -10.10 10.24
N GLN A 94 21.24 -9.57 9.02
CA GLN A 94 21.02 -8.16 8.73
C GLN A 94 19.56 -7.85 8.35
N GLY A 95 18.71 -8.87 8.14
CA GLY A 95 17.32 -8.72 7.70
C GLY A 95 16.29 -9.14 8.75
N ARG A 96 15.04 -8.69 8.56
CA ARG A 96 13.89 -8.97 9.45
C ARG A 96 13.18 -10.29 9.13
N LEU A 97 13.38 -10.89 7.96
CA LEU A 97 12.81 -12.20 7.62
C LEU A 97 13.52 -13.39 8.31
N GLY A 98 14.49 -13.12 9.19
CA GLY A 98 15.28 -14.11 9.89
C GLY A 98 16.49 -14.59 9.08
N ARG A 99 17.20 -15.60 9.59
CA ARG A 99 18.39 -16.12 8.90
C ARG A 99 18.00 -16.68 7.54
N SER A 100 18.66 -16.19 6.49
CA SER A 100 18.66 -16.84 5.18
C SER A 100 19.23 -18.23 5.39
N ARG A 101 18.35 -19.24 5.42
CA ARG A 101 18.73 -20.67 5.41
C ARG A 101 18.46 -21.29 4.05
N LYS A 102 17.79 -20.56 3.16
CA LYS A 102 17.40 -21.03 1.84
C LYS A 102 17.92 -20.06 0.79
N ALA A 103 18.87 -20.53 -0.01
CA ALA A 103 19.29 -19.84 -1.21
C ALA A 103 18.09 -19.68 -2.16
N PRO A 104 17.97 -18.55 -2.88
CA PRO A 104 17.01 -18.47 -3.98
C PRO A 104 17.40 -19.47 -5.08
N PRO A 105 16.46 -19.88 -5.93
CA PRO A 105 16.80 -20.59 -7.16
C PRO A 105 17.81 -19.76 -7.97
N SER A 106 18.93 -20.36 -8.37
CA SER A 106 19.97 -19.65 -9.13
C SER A 106 19.45 -19.14 -10.48
N SER A 107 18.51 -19.86 -11.10
CA SER A 107 17.83 -19.45 -12.33
C SER A 107 17.16 -18.08 -12.23
N ALA A 108 16.66 -17.69 -11.05
CA ALA A 108 16.06 -16.38 -10.83
C ALA A 108 17.08 -15.23 -10.89
N LEU A 109 18.38 -15.53 -10.86
CA LEU A 109 19.46 -14.55 -10.89
C LEU A 109 20.14 -14.41 -12.26
N HIS A 110 19.84 -15.27 -13.23
CA HIS A 110 20.51 -15.27 -14.53
C HIS A 110 20.41 -13.90 -15.21
N GLU A 111 19.20 -13.34 -15.25
CA GLU A 111 18.94 -12.05 -15.88
C GLU A 111 19.62 -10.89 -15.16
N TRP A 112 19.66 -10.95 -13.82
CA TRP A 112 20.39 -9.98 -13.02
C TRP A 112 21.89 -10.07 -13.28
N VAL A 113 22.46 -11.27 -13.42
CA VAL A 113 23.89 -11.48 -13.73
C VAL A 113 24.23 -10.90 -15.10
N ARG A 114 23.39 -11.16 -16.12
CA ARG A 114 23.56 -10.59 -17.47
C ARG A 114 23.62 -9.07 -17.42
N LYS A 115 22.62 -8.45 -16.79
CA LYS A 115 22.46 -6.99 -16.78
C LYS A 115 23.44 -6.28 -15.85
N LYS A 116 23.74 -6.87 -14.68
CA LYS A 116 24.54 -6.20 -13.65
C LYS A 116 26.03 -6.49 -13.76
N ILE A 117 26.41 -7.71 -14.13
CA ILE A 117 27.81 -8.13 -14.25
C ILE A 117 28.29 -8.05 -15.71
N GLY A 118 27.38 -8.17 -16.69
CA GLY A 118 27.72 -8.08 -18.11
C GLY A 118 28.21 -9.38 -18.74
N ILE A 119 28.02 -10.51 -18.04
CA ILE A 119 28.40 -11.83 -18.55
C ILE A 119 27.36 -12.28 -19.59
N THR A 120 27.83 -12.73 -20.75
CA THR A 120 26.99 -13.22 -21.86
C THR A 120 27.09 -14.73 -22.07
N ASP A 121 28.16 -15.38 -21.60
CA ASP A 121 28.32 -16.83 -21.67
C ASP A 121 27.33 -17.54 -20.72
N GLU A 122 26.53 -18.45 -21.26
CA GLU A 122 25.43 -19.07 -20.52
C GLU A 122 25.91 -20.07 -19.45
N GLN A 123 27.08 -20.69 -19.65
CA GLN A 123 27.66 -21.60 -18.66
C GLN A 123 28.27 -20.83 -17.47
N GLU A 124 28.90 -19.70 -17.75
CA GLU A 124 29.39 -18.77 -16.74
C GLU A 124 28.23 -18.14 -15.97
N ILE A 125 27.15 -17.70 -16.63
CA ILE A 125 25.94 -17.18 -15.99
C ILE A 125 25.38 -18.17 -14.97
N ARG A 126 25.23 -19.45 -15.34
CA ARG A 126 24.74 -20.49 -14.42
C ARG A 126 25.66 -20.65 -13.20
N SER A 127 26.97 -20.69 -13.44
CA SER A 127 27.98 -20.88 -12.39
C SER A 127 28.01 -19.71 -11.42
N VAL A 128 28.06 -18.48 -11.93
CA VAL A 128 28.05 -17.25 -11.13
C VAL A 128 26.74 -17.10 -10.37
N SER A 129 25.60 -17.35 -11.03
CA SER A 129 24.28 -17.29 -10.38
C SER A 129 24.15 -18.27 -9.22
N TYR A 130 24.69 -19.47 -9.35
CA TYR A 130 24.74 -20.45 -8.27
C TYR A 130 25.57 -19.96 -7.07
N LEU A 131 26.75 -19.38 -7.33
CA LEU A 131 27.61 -18.83 -6.28
C LEU A 131 26.93 -17.66 -5.55
N ILE A 132 26.27 -16.76 -6.28
CA ILE A 132 25.51 -15.64 -5.69
C ILE A 132 24.34 -16.17 -4.86
N ALA A 133 23.55 -17.10 -5.40
CA ALA A 133 22.45 -17.72 -4.66
C ALA A 133 22.93 -18.35 -3.35
N ARG A 134 24.06 -19.07 -3.38
CA ARG A 134 24.69 -19.66 -2.19
C ARG A 134 25.16 -18.60 -1.21
N ALA A 135 25.73 -17.49 -1.68
CA ALA A 135 26.15 -16.37 -0.83
C ALA A 135 24.96 -15.71 -0.13
N ILE A 136 23.87 -15.44 -0.87
CA ILE A 136 22.59 -14.95 -0.32
C ILE A 136 22.04 -15.95 0.69
N GLY A 137 22.07 -17.25 0.37
CA GLY A 137 21.63 -18.33 1.27
C GLY A 137 22.44 -18.45 2.56
N ARG A 138 23.67 -17.92 2.61
CA ARG A 138 24.53 -17.96 3.81
C ARG A 138 24.49 -16.68 4.62
N ARG A 139 24.57 -15.53 3.93
CA ARG A 139 24.74 -14.20 4.54
C ARG A 139 23.43 -13.44 4.61
N GLY A 140 22.52 -13.72 3.68
CA GLY A 140 21.32 -12.93 3.46
C GLY A 140 21.58 -11.61 2.75
N THR A 141 20.59 -10.73 2.82
CA THR A 141 20.54 -9.42 2.15
C THR A 141 20.15 -8.34 3.16
N LYS A 142 20.73 -7.14 3.01
CA LYS A 142 20.29 -5.99 3.80
C LYS A 142 18.89 -5.54 3.36
N PRO A 143 18.03 -5.07 4.29
CA PRO A 143 16.76 -4.46 3.94
C PRO A 143 16.97 -3.16 3.17
N GLN A 144 16.12 -2.95 2.17
CA GLN A 144 15.87 -1.66 1.51
C GLN A 144 14.35 -1.40 1.57
N PRO A 145 13.87 -0.82 2.69
CA PRO A 145 12.45 -0.58 2.89
C PRO A 145 11.94 0.49 1.91
N PHE A 146 10.84 0.20 1.23
CA PHE A 146 10.17 1.11 0.31
C PHE A 146 8.69 1.31 0.67
N MET A 147 8.01 0.23 1.08
CA MET A 147 6.62 0.28 1.55
C MET A 147 6.52 0.91 2.94
N ARG A 148 7.43 0.54 3.85
CA ARG A 148 7.42 1.08 5.21
C ARG A 148 7.62 2.59 5.25
N GLU A 149 8.57 3.09 4.46
CA GLU A 149 8.86 4.52 4.38
C GLU A 149 7.69 5.29 3.74
N ALA A 150 7.08 4.73 2.68
CA ALA A 150 5.88 5.28 2.07
C ALA A 150 4.70 5.35 3.06
N TYR A 151 4.48 4.29 3.85
CA TYR A 151 3.45 4.27 4.89
C TYR A 151 3.69 5.35 5.96
N VAL A 152 4.93 5.53 6.41
CA VAL A 152 5.27 6.55 7.41
C VAL A 152 5.00 7.96 6.86
N SER A 153 5.36 8.22 5.61
CA SER A 153 5.08 9.47 4.88
C SER A 153 3.59 9.73 4.76
N MET A 154 2.82 8.75 4.25
CA MET A 154 1.37 8.81 4.11
C MET A 154 0.67 9.04 5.45
N ARG A 155 1.05 8.31 6.51
CA ARG A 155 0.45 8.44 7.86
C ARG A 155 0.60 9.84 8.43
N LYS A 156 1.68 10.57 8.09
CA LYS A 156 1.87 11.95 8.50
C LYS A 156 0.83 12.87 7.84
N LYS A 157 0.67 12.74 6.51
CA LYS A 157 -0.34 13.52 5.75
C LYS A 157 -1.77 13.17 6.16
N PHE A 158 -2.06 11.88 6.37
CA PHE A 158 -3.36 11.40 6.84
C PHE A 158 -3.80 12.10 8.13
N ARG A 159 -2.91 12.12 9.12
CA ARG A 159 -3.20 12.77 10.41
C ARG A 159 -3.47 14.27 10.26
N GLN A 160 -2.78 14.94 9.34
CA GLN A 160 -3.01 16.36 9.05
C GLN A 160 -4.38 16.59 8.40
N ALA A 161 -4.76 15.76 7.42
CA ALA A 161 -6.06 15.83 6.76
C ALA A 161 -7.21 15.64 7.75
N VAL A 162 -7.16 14.58 8.57
CA VAL A 162 -8.19 14.31 9.59
C VAL A 162 -8.29 15.43 10.64
N ALA A 163 -7.16 16.01 11.06
CA ALA A 163 -7.16 17.11 12.01
C ALA A 163 -7.83 18.38 11.42
N GLN A 164 -7.61 18.66 10.13
CA GLN A 164 -8.24 19.78 9.43
C GLN A 164 -9.75 19.61 9.32
N THR A 165 -10.24 18.41 8.97
CA THR A 165 -11.68 18.10 8.89
C THR A 165 -12.39 18.31 10.23
N LYS A 166 -11.80 17.83 11.35
CA LYS A 166 -12.37 18.05 12.69
C LYS A 166 -12.50 19.53 13.04
N ARG A 167 -11.55 20.36 12.60
CA ARG A 167 -11.56 21.81 12.86
C ARG A 167 -12.63 22.55 12.07
N ILE A 168 -12.96 22.08 10.88
CA ILE A 168 -14.05 22.62 10.05
C ILE A 168 -15.39 22.21 10.65
N ALA A 169 -15.57 20.93 10.98
CA ALA A 169 -16.79 20.44 11.61
C ALA A 169 -17.09 21.18 12.93
N GLY A 170 -16.10 21.35 13.81
CA GLY A 170 -16.28 22.10 15.06
C GLY A 170 -16.51 23.62 14.92
N ARG A 171 -16.49 24.15 13.69
CA ARG A 171 -16.79 25.56 13.39
C ARG A 171 -18.16 25.76 12.74
N VAL A 172 -18.77 24.66 12.28
CA VAL A 172 -20.07 24.63 11.58
C VAL A 172 -21.22 24.24 12.53
N TRP A 173 -20.90 23.88 13.78
CA TRP A 173 -21.84 23.63 14.87
C TRP A 173 -21.66 24.64 15.99
#